data_AF-A0A932KZI1-F1
#
_entry.id   AF-A0A932KZI1-F1
#
_cell.length_a   1.000
_cell.length_b   1.000
_cell.length_c   1.000
_cell.angle_alpha   90.00
_cell.angle_beta   90.00
_cell.angle_gamma   90.00
#
_symmetry.space_group_name_H-M   'P 1'
#
loop_
_entity.id
_entity.type
_entity.pdbx_description
1 polymer ?
#
loop_
_entity_poly.entity_id
_entity_poly.type
_entity_poly.pdbx_seq_one_letter_code
_entity_poly.pdbx_strand_id
1 'polypeptide(L)'
;MSFELPPLPYSRHALAPVISEKTMGFHYDKHHQAYVTKLNELIKGQPEENKKLEEIIKLTHDDAKHSIFNNAAQTWNHSFFRKSMKKGAAKKIPPELEKRLKETFGSPEKFKEEFAAHGVT
;
A
#
# COMPACT_ATOMS: atom_id res chain seq x y z
N MET A 1 -10.51 18.42 -5.21
CA MET A 1 -11.02 17.09 -5.65
C MET A 1 -10.93 16.17 -4.44
N SER A 2 -11.81 15.17 -4.29
CA SER A 2 -11.70 14.21 -3.17
C SER A 2 -11.04 12.90 -3.60
N PHE A 3 -10.24 12.31 -2.71
CA PHE A 3 -9.75 10.95 -2.90
C PHE A 3 -10.89 9.94 -2.71
N GLU A 4 -10.86 8.87 -3.50
CA GLU A 4 -11.80 7.75 -3.39
C GLU A 4 -11.06 6.48 -3.00
N LEU A 5 -11.78 5.57 -2.34
CA LEU A 5 -11.24 4.25 -2.00
C LEU A 5 -11.08 3.43 -3.30
N PRO A 6 -9.86 3.08 -3.72
CA PRO A 6 -9.66 2.33 -4.95
C PRO A 6 -10.24 0.92 -4.84
N PRO A 7 -10.99 0.44 -5.85
CA PRO A 7 -11.62 -0.86 -5.80
C PRO A 7 -10.61 -1.98 -5.57
N LEU A 8 -11.05 -3.06 -4.91
CA LEU A 8 -10.25 -4.26 -4.77
C LEU A 8 -9.95 -4.85 -6.17
N PRO A 9 -8.69 -5.21 -6.47
CA PRO A 9 -8.34 -5.81 -7.75
C PRO A 9 -8.75 -7.30 -7.85
N TYR A 10 -9.29 -7.88 -6.78
CA TYR A 10 -9.73 -9.28 -6.68
C TYR A 10 -10.87 -9.43 -5.66
N SER A 11 -11.55 -10.58 -5.64
CA SER A 11 -12.61 -10.85 -4.65
C SER A 11 -12.05 -10.92 -3.22
N ARG A 12 -12.89 -10.64 -2.22
CA ARG A 12 -12.49 -10.56 -0.80
C ARG A 12 -11.84 -11.84 -0.25
N HIS A 13 -12.23 -12.99 -0.77
CA HIS A 13 -11.71 -14.30 -0.39
C HIS A 13 -10.57 -14.80 -1.31
N ALA A 14 -10.14 -14.01 -2.30
CA ALA A 14 -9.20 -14.46 -3.33
C ALA A 14 -7.79 -14.80 -2.80
N LEU A 15 -7.46 -14.32 -1.60
CA LEU A 15 -6.17 -14.53 -0.94
C LEU A 15 -6.22 -15.56 0.20
N ALA A 16 -7.38 -16.19 0.43
CA ALA A 16 -7.49 -17.25 1.42
C ALA A 16 -6.64 -18.47 0.98
N PRO A 17 -5.98 -19.18 1.93
CA PRO A 17 -6.06 -19.01 3.38
C PRO A 17 -5.08 -17.97 3.96
N VAL A 18 -4.18 -17.40 3.15
CA VAL A 18 -3.11 -16.50 3.63
C VAL A 18 -3.66 -15.20 4.21
N ILE A 19 -4.65 -14.60 3.53
CA ILE A 19 -5.42 -13.48 4.06
C ILE A 19 -6.90 -13.86 4.00
N SER A 20 -7.53 -13.94 5.17
CA SER A 20 -8.94 -14.29 5.29
C SER A 20 -9.86 -13.20 4.73
N GLU A 21 -11.06 -13.58 4.30
CA GLU A 21 -12.10 -12.63 3.91
C GLU A 21 -12.47 -11.68 5.06
N LYS A 22 -12.49 -12.19 6.30
CA LYS A 22 -12.70 -11.37 7.51
C LYS A 22 -11.63 -10.29 7.62
N THR A 23 -10.35 -10.66 7.49
CA THR A 23 -9.22 -9.70 7.49
C THR A 23 -9.39 -8.68 6.38
N MET A 24 -9.76 -9.10 5.16
CA MET A 24 -9.99 -8.17 4.06
C MET A 24 -11.14 -7.19 4.36
N GLY A 25 -12.24 -7.65 4.95
CA GLY A 25 -13.35 -6.79 5.34
C GLY A 25 -12.95 -5.69 6.33
N PHE A 26 -12.20 -6.05 7.38
CA PHE A 26 -11.71 -5.02 8.31
C PHE A 26 -10.65 -4.12 7.67
N HIS A 27 -9.65 -4.70 7.00
CA HIS A 27 -8.48 -3.97 6.52
C HIS A 27 -8.79 -3.05 5.33
N TYR A 28 -9.63 -3.49 4.39
CA TYR A 28 -10.04 -2.68 3.24
C TYR A 28 -11.24 -1.78 3.57
N ASP A 29 -12.36 -2.33 4.04
CA ASP A 29 -13.59 -1.54 4.17
C ASP A 29 -13.57 -0.58 5.36
N LYS A 30 -12.79 -0.90 6.40
CA LYS A 30 -12.71 -0.05 7.60
C LYS A 30 -11.42 0.73 7.63
N HIS A 31 -10.27 0.07 7.74
CA HIS A 31 -9.00 0.77 7.93
C HIS A 31 -8.64 1.64 6.72
N HIS A 32 -8.62 1.08 5.51
CA HIS A 32 -8.27 1.87 4.33
C HIS A 32 -9.30 2.96 4.02
N GLN A 33 -10.60 2.65 4.15
CA GLN A 33 -11.65 3.66 4.02
C GLN A 33 -11.51 4.80 5.03
N ALA A 34 -11.17 4.50 6.29
CA ALA A 34 -10.97 5.51 7.33
C ALA A 34 -9.82 6.46 6.98
N TYR A 35 -8.71 5.95 6.45
CA TYR A 35 -7.61 6.80 5.97
C TYR A 35 -8.03 7.72 4.82
N VAL A 36 -8.79 7.21 3.84
CA VAL A 36 -9.31 8.01 2.72
C VAL A 36 -10.26 9.10 3.22
N THR A 37 -11.25 8.74 4.05
CA THR A 37 -12.21 9.68 4.63
C THR A 37 -11.49 10.74 5.44
N LYS A 38 -10.57 10.34 6.32
CA LYS A 38 -9.87 11.27 7.19
C LYS A 38 -8.92 12.19 6.43
N LEU A 39 -8.26 11.69 5.40
CA LEU A 39 -7.44 12.52 4.51
C LEU A 39 -8.29 13.62 3.87
N ASN A 40 -9.44 13.27 3.29
CA ASN A 40 -10.35 14.24 2.67
C ASN A 40 -10.85 15.31 3.65
N GLU A 41 -11.14 14.94 4.90
CA GLU A 41 -11.48 15.90 5.96
C GLU A 41 -10.34 16.88 6.26
N LEU A 42 -9.11 16.35 6.38
CA LEU A 42 -7.94 17.14 6.80
C LEU A 42 -7.46 18.12 5.73
N ILE A 43 -7.59 17.77 4.45
CA ILE A 43 -7.08 18.61 3.35
C ILE A 43 -8.11 19.63 2.85
N LYS A 44 -9.36 19.57 3.32
CA LYS A 44 -10.42 20.48 2.87
C LYS A 44 -10.06 21.94 3.22
N GLY A 45 -10.03 22.80 2.20
CA GLY A 45 -9.62 24.21 2.32
C GLY A 45 -8.12 24.41 2.50
N GLN A 46 -7.30 23.36 2.42
CA GLN A 46 -5.85 23.42 2.54
C GLN A 46 -5.18 23.41 1.15
N PRO A 47 -3.91 23.85 1.03
CA PRO A 47 -3.15 23.79 -0.22
C PRO A 47 -3.07 22.39 -0.85
N GLU A 48 -3.22 21.34 -0.04
CA GLU A 48 -3.19 19.92 -0.42
C GLU A 48 -4.45 19.44 -1.15
N GLU A 49 -5.60 20.14 -1.05
CA GLU A 49 -6.91 19.65 -1.51
C GLU A 49 -6.98 19.25 -2.99
N ASN A 50 -6.13 19.86 -3.82
CA ASN A 50 -6.12 19.64 -5.27
C ASN A 50 -4.81 18.99 -5.76
N LYS A 51 -4.03 18.41 -4.85
CA LYS A 51 -2.77 17.74 -5.15
C LYS A 51 -2.95 16.24 -5.30
N LYS A 52 -1.98 15.60 -5.97
CA LYS A 52 -1.92 14.13 -6.04
C LYS A 52 -1.48 13.56 -4.70
N LEU A 53 -1.86 12.32 -4.42
CA LEU A 53 -1.55 11.67 -3.14
C LEU A 53 -0.05 11.66 -2.84
N GLU A 54 0.79 11.33 -3.83
CA GLU A 54 2.25 11.34 -3.71
C GLU A 54 2.82 12.74 -3.46
N GLU A 55 2.20 13.79 -4.00
CA GLU A 55 2.61 15.17 -3.77
C GLU A 55 2.27 15.60 -2.35
N ILE A 56 1.09 15.24 -1.84
CA ILE A 56 0.70 15.48 -0.44
C ILE A 56 1.70 14.82 0.49
N ILE A 57 2.00 13.52 0.29
CA ILE A 57 2.97 12.78 1.11
C ILE A 57 4.33 13.52 1.15
N LYS A 58 4.84 13.96 0.00
CA LYS A 58 6.11 14.68 -0.08
C LYS A 58 6.07 16.08 0.56
N LEU A 59 4.92 16.73 0.59
CA LEU A 59 4.78 18.08 1.17
C LEU A 59 4.52 18.07 2.67
N THR A 60 3.97 16.98 3.20
CA THR A 60 3.52 16.92 4.59
C THR A 60 4.38 16.01 5.47
N HIS A 61 5.46 15.43 4.96
CA HIS A 61 6.29 14.48 5.70
C HIS A 61 7.02 15.08 6.90
N ASP A 62 6.92 16.39 7.12
CA ASP A 62 7.44 17.08 8.30
C ASP A 62 6.44 17.07 9.47
N ASP A 63 6.93 17.42 10.66
CA ASP A 63 6.16 17.27 11.91
C ASP A 63 4.90 18.16 11.97
N ALA A 64 4.91 19.31 11.28
CA ALA A 64 3.82 20.27 11.33
C ALA A 64 2.53 19.75 10.68
N LYS A 65 2.66 18.84 9.68
CA LYS A 65 1.53 18.26 8.95
C LYS A 65 1.43 16.75 9.10
N HIS A 66 1.96 16.23 10.21
CA HIS A 66 2.06 14.79 10.46
C HIS A 66 0.72 14.04 10.32
N SER A 67 -0.41 14.64 10.72
CA SER A 67 -1.73 14.01 10.56
C SER A 67 -2.15 13.86 9.09
N ILE A 68 -1.89 14.88 8.25
CA ILE A 68 -2.16 14.80 6.81
C ILE A 68 -1.24 13.74 6.18
N PHE A 69 0.05 13.76 6.54
CA PHE A 69 1.02 12.77 6.08
C PHE A 69 0.59 11.35 6.41
N ASN A 70 0.24 11.07 7.67
CA ASN A 70 -0.13 9.72 8.09
C ASN A 70 -1.32 9.20 7.28
N ASN A 71 -2.37 10.01 7.07
CA ASN A 71 -3.54 9.56 6.31
C ASN A 71 -3.26 9.46 4.81
N ALA A 72 -2.45 10.36 4.25
CA ALA A 72 -2.03 10.31 2.84
C ALA A 72 -1.15 9.08 2.56
N ALA A 73 -0.10 8.90 3.36
CA ALA A 73 0.82 7.79 3.27
C ALA A 73 0.09 6.45 3.47
N GLN A 74 -0.80 6.34 4.46
CA GLN A 74 -1.54 5.11 4.66
C GLN A 74 -2.52 4.81 3.53
N THR A 75 -3.18 5.83 2.95
CA THR A 75 -4.01 5.65 1.74
C THR A 75 -3.17 5.11 0.58
N TRP A 76 -1.95 5.60 0.41
CA TRP A 76 -1.03 5.13 -0.63
C TRP A 76 -0.53 3.71 -0.35
N ASN A 77 -0.05 3.46 0.87
CA ASN A 77 0.50 2.18 1.33
C ASN A 77 -0.50 1.04 1.15
N HIS A 78 -1.77 1.23 1.55
CA HIS A 78 -2.79 0.19 1.42
C HIS A 78 -3.19 -0.05 -0.03
N SER A 79 -3.20 0.99 -0.86
CA SER A 79 -3.44 0.87 -2.30
C SER A 79 -2.31 0.10 -2.99
N PHE A 80 -1.06 0.38 -2.60
CA PHE A 80 0.12 -0.35 -3.08
C PHE A 80 0.10 -1.81 -2.61
N PHE A 81 -0.12 -2.06 -1.31
CA PHE A 81 -0.17 -3.39 -0.71
C PHE A 81 -1.12 -4.34 -1.44
N ARG A 82 -2.33 -3.88 -1.78
CA ARG A 82 -3.29 -4.71 -2.51
C ARG A 82 -2.90 -4.98 -3.95
N LYS A 83 -2.25 -4.03 -4.63
CA LYS A 83 -1.75 -4.21 -6.00
C LYS A 83 -0.54 -5.16 -6.05
N SER A 84 0.18 -5.31 -4.94
CA SER A 84 1.30 -6.24 -4.80
C SER A 84 0.86 -7.70 -4.62
N MET A 85 -0.43 -7.98 -4.47
CA MET A 85 -0.99 -9.32 -4.26
C MET A 85 -1.96 -9.72 -5.38
N LYS A 86 -2.16 -11.03 -5.57
CA LYS A 86 -3.17 -11.57 -6.47
C LYS A 86 -3.54 -13.00 -6.09
N LYS A 87 -4.66 -13.51 -6.63
CA LYS A 87 -5.05 -14.92 -6.50
C LYS A 87 -4.01 -15.83 -7.15
N GLY A 88 -3.43 -16.72 -6.36
CA GLY A 88 -2.32 -17.57 -6.79
C GLY A 88 -1.04 -16.75 -7.00
N ALA A 89 0.08 -17.23 -6.46
CA ALA A 89 1.36 -16.53 -6.56
C ALA A 89 1.74 -16.18 -8.01
N ALA A 90 2.66 -15.24 -8.19
CA ALA A 90 3.26 -15.00 -9.49
C ALA A 90 3.89 -16.30 -10.02
N LYS A 91 3.55 -16.70 -11.25
CA LYS A 91 4.06 -17.93 -11.88
C LYS A 91 5.54 -17.83 -12.24
N LYS A 92 6.02 -16.60 -12.52
CA LYS A 92 7.41 -16.29 -12.90
C LYS A 92 7.77 -14.89 -12.41
N ILE A 93 9.04 -14.68 -12.11
CA ILE A 93 9.60 -13.35 -11.86
C ILE A 93 9.89 -12.70 -13.22
N PRO A 94 9.52 -11.43 -13.47
CA PRO A 94 9.90 -10.74 -14.69
C PRO A 94 11.43 -10.74 -14.88
N PRO A 95 11.97 -10.95 -16.10
CA PRO A 95 13.41 -11.12 -16.30
C PRO A 95 14.27 -9.96 -15.77
N GLU A 96 13.81 -8.72 -15.96
CA GLU A 96 14.52 -7.53 -15.46
C GLU A 96 14.53 -7.47 -13.92
N LEU A 97 13.44 -7.87 -13.27
CA LEU A 97 13.39 -7.96 -11.81
C LEU A 97 14.30 -9.08 -11.30
N GLU A 98 14.27 -10.25 -11.94
CA GLU A 98 15.13 -11.37 -11.57
C GLU A 98 16.61 -11.01 -11.67
N LYS A 99 17.01 -10.31 -12.74
CA LYS A 99 18.37 -9.81 -12.92
C LYS A 99 18.78 -8.89 -11.76
N ARG A 100 17.96 -7.88 -11.44
CA ARG A 100 18.25 -6.94 -10.34
C ARG A 100 18.33 -7.64 -8.98
N LEU A 101 17.45 -8.62 -8.74
CA LEU A 101 17.50 -9.42 -7.51
C LEU A 101 18.80 -10.21 -7.40
N LYS A 102 19.30 -10.79 -8.50
CA LYS A 102 20.60 -11.47 -8.53
C LYS A 102 21.77 -10.51 -8.32
N GLU A 103 21.75 -9.34 -8.93
CA GLU A 103 22.80 -8.32 -8.79
C GLU A 103 22.88 -7.76 -7.36
N THR A 104 21.75 -7.54 -6.69
CA THR A 104 21.71 -6.95 -5.34
C THR A 104 21.79 -7.98 -4.21
N PHE A 105 21.08 -9.10 -4.34
CA PHE A 105 20.91 -10.08 -3.25
C PHE A 105 21.61 -11.42 -3.55
N GLY A 106 22.24 -11.58 -4.71
CA GLY A 106 22.85 -12.85 -5.16
C GLY A 106 21.84 -13.85 -5.73
N SER A 107 20.62 -13.92 -5.19
CA SER A 107 19.53 -14.73 -5.75
C SER A 107 18.13 -14.22 -5.35
N PRO A 108 17.07 -14.54 -6.12
CA PRO A 108 15.69 -14.28 -5.71
C PRO A 108 15.29 -14.97 -4.41
N GLU A 109 15.89 -16.13 -4.10
CA GLU A 109 15.69 -16.86 -2.85
C GLU A 109 16.27 -16.10 -1.67
N LYS A 110 17.50 -15.59 -1.81
CA LYS A 110 18.15 -14.79 -0.77
C LYS A 110 17.36 -13.51 -0.46
N PHE A 111 16.85 -12.85 -1.50
CA PHE A 111 15.93 -11.73 -1.31
C PHE A 111 14.69 -12.11 -0.50
N LYS A 112 14.04 -13.24 -0.79
CA LYS A 112 12.84 -13.68 -0.05
C LYS A 112 13.16 -13.95 1.42
N GLU A 113 14.31 -14.56 1.71
CA GLU A 113 14.77 -14.80 3.08
C GLU A 113 14.98 -13.50 3.85
N GLU A 114 15.75 -12.56 3.28
CA GLU A 114 16.04 -11.27 3.91
C GLU A 114 14.77 -10.42 4.07
N PHE A 115 13.95 -10.35 3.03
CA PHE A 115 12.69 -9.62 3.06
C PHE A 115 11.74 -10.18 4.13
N ALA A 116 11.64 -11.50 4.25
CA ALA A 116 10.84 -12.14 5.29
C ALA A 116 11.41 -11.85 6.69
N ALA A 117 12.73 -11.93 6.88
CA ALA A 117 13.37 -11.65 8.16
C ALA A 117 13.10 -10.22 8.64
N HIS A 118 13.19 -9.22 7.74
CA HIS A 118 12.88 -7.82 8.06
C HIS A 118 11.38 -7.53 8.21
N GLY A 119 10.50 -8.42 7.75
CA GLY A 119 9.05 -8.27 7.92
C GLY A 119 8.52 -8.76 9.27
N VAL A 120 9.35 -9.44 10.08
CA VAL A 120 8.98 -9.98 11.40
C VAL A 120 9.32 -9.01 12.54
N THR A 121 10.17 -8.03 12.28
CA THR A 121 10.57 -6.99 13.24
C THR A 121 9.52 -5.88 13.34
#